data_AF-A0AA51X8I7-F1
#
_entry.id   AF-A0AA51X8I7-F1
#
_cell.length_a   1.000
_cell.length_b   1.000
_cell.length_c   1.000
_cell.angle_alpha   90.00
_cell.angle_beta   90.00
_cell.angle_gamma   90.00
#
_symmetry.space_group_name_H-M   'P 1'
#
loop_
_entity.id
_entity.type
_entity.pdbx_description
1 polymer ?
#
loop_
_entity_poly.entity_id
_entity_poly.type
_entity_poly.pdbx_seq_one_letter_code
_entity_poly.pdbx_strand_id
1 'polypeptide(L)'
;MRKIVGFCGIVGFIAIYLVLHFYPEIPRSILGWVALFMLGIPAWLFLEWLGEVTLSSTFFQNRSRSVRIMLGVPIVILLGGVALLVISFVRHFINYAGR
;
A
#
# COMPACT_ATOMS: atom_id res chain seq x y z
N MET A 1 22.76 18.97 -7.25
CA MET A 1 23.00 17.63 -7.87
C MET A 1 23.05 16.50 -6.84
N ARG A 2 23.93 16.51 -5.82
CA ARG A 2 24.00 15.44 -4.79
C ARG A 2 22.65 15.08 -4.12
N LYS A 3 21.82 16.07 -3.81
CA LYS A 3 20.49 15.86 -3.20
C LYS A 3 19.48 15.18 -4.15
N ILE A 4 19.56 15.49 -5.44
CA ILE A 4 18.67 14.92 -6.47
C ILE A 4 19.05 13.46 -6.73
N VAL A 5 20.35 13.17 -6.81
CA VAL A 5 20.88 11.80 -6.96
C VAL A 5 20.52 10.95 -5.73
N GLY A 6 20.62 11.50 -4.52
CA GLY A 6 20.20 10.81 -3.30
C GLY A 6 18.69 10.52 -3.27
N PHE A 7 17.86 11.48 -3.69
CA PHE A 7 16.42 11.30 -3.78
C PHE A 7 16.04 10.23 -4.82
N CYS A 8 16.61 10.27 -6.02
CA CYS A 8 16.40 9.23 -7.02
C CYS A 8 16.87 7.85 -6.55
N GLY A 9 17.97 7.77 -5.81
CA GLY A 9 18.45 6.51 -5.22
C GLY A 9 17.47 5.93 -4.20
N ILE A 10 16.92 6.76 -3.31
CA ILE A 10 15.91 6.32 -2.33
C ILE A 10 14.62 5.90 -3.03
N VAL A 11 14.12 6.71 -3.97
CA VAL A 11 12.90 6.39 -4.73
C VAL A 11 13.08 5.11 -5.55
N GLY A 12 14.23 4.92 -6.21
CA GLY A 12 14.56 3.72 -6.97
C GLY A 12 14.70 2.49 -6.07
N PHE A 13 15.34 2.62 -4.91
CA PHE A 13 15.44 1.54 -3.93
C PHE A 13 14.06 1.13 -3.40
N ILE A 14 13.21 2.10 -3.04
CA ILE A 14 11.83 1.85 -2.61
C ILE A 14 11.04 1.19 -3.74
N ALA A 15 11.17 1.66 -4.99
CA ALA A 15 10.50 1.07 -6.13
C ALA A 15 10.95 -0.38 -6.39
N ILE A 16 12.26 -0.68 -6.36
CA ILE A 16 12.80 -2.04 -6.53
C ILE A 16 12.38 -2.95 -5.37
N TYR A 17 12.43 -2.45 -4.14
CA TYR A 17 11.97 -3.16 -2.95
C TYR A 17 10.47 -3.50 -3.06
N LEU A 18 9.67 -2.52 -3.48
CA LEU A 18 8.25 -2.69 -3.75
C LEU A 18 8.03 -3.70 -4.86
N VAL A 19 8.77 -3.66 -5.97
CA VAL A 19 8.66 -4.67 -7.03
C VAL A 19 9.02 -6.06 -6.50
N LEU A 20 10.15 -6.24 -5.84
CA LEU A 20 10.56 -7.56 -5.32
C LEU A 20 9.57 -8.16 -4.32
N HIS A 21 8.90 -7.34 -3.51
CA HIS A 21 7.99 -7.82 -2.47
C HIS A 21 6.51 -7.79 -2.87
N PHE A 22 6.12 -6.91 -3.80
CA PHE A 22 4.73 -6.60 -4.15
C PHE A 22 4.38 -6.84 -5.62
N TYR A 23 5.32 -7.24 -6.50
CA TYR A 23 4.92 -7.76 -7.82
C TYR A 23 4.09 -9.02 -7.58
N PRO A 24 2.80 -9.03 -7.97
CA PRO A 24 2.00 -10.22 -7.81
C PRO A 24 2.55 -11.26 -8.80
N GLU A 25 2.94 -12.42 -8.28
CA GLU A 25 2.99 -13.61 -9.10
C GLU A 25 1.58 -13.81 -9.64
N ILE A 26 1.40 -13.52 -10.93
CA ILE A 26 0.11 -13.73 -11.61
C ILE A 26 -0.31 -15.17 -11.31
N PRO A 27 -1.49 -15.40 -10.69
CA PRO A 27 -1.88 -16.73 -10.28
C PRO A 27 -1.89 -17.66 -11.49
N ARG A 28 -1.21 -18.80 -11.38
CA ARG A 28 -1.11 -19.76 -12.48
C ARG A 28 -2.32 -20.69 -12.57
N SER A 29 -3.20 -20.66 -11.56
CA SER A 29 -4.39 -21.52 -11.47
C SER A 29 -5.68 -20.70 -11.41
N ILE A 30 -6.78 -21.30 -11.88
CA ILE A 30 -8.11 -20.67 -11.89
C ILE A 30 -8.56 -20.31 -10.47
N LEU A 31 -8.27 -21.16 -9.47
CA LEU A 31 -8.57 -20.88 -8.06
C LEU A 31 -7.80 -19.67 -7.52
N GLY A 32 -6.54 -19.49 -7.92
CA GLY A 32 -5.76 -18.32 -7.57
C GLY A 32 -6.33 -17.02 -8.17
N TRP A 33 -6.89 -17.08 -9.39
CA TRP A 33 -7.62 -15.95 -9.98
C TRP A 33 -8.91 -15.64 -9.23
N VAL A 34 -9.70 -16.65 -8.87
CA VAL A 34 -10.92 -16.46 -8.07
C VAL A 34 -10.58 -15.84 -6.72
N ALA A 35 -9.53 -16.32 -6.04
CA ALA A 35 -9.06 -15.74 -4.78
C ALA A 35 -8.60 -14.28 -4.94
N LEU A 36 -7.89 -13.97 -6.03
CA LEU A 36 -7.47 -12.60 -6.33
C LEU A 36 -8.67 -11.67 -6.55
N PHE A 37 -9.72 -12.10 -7.26
CA PHE A 37 -10.92 -11.28 -7.43
C PHE A 37 -11.72 -11.14 -6.13
N MET A 38 -11.93 -12.23 -5.39
CA MET A 38 -12.74 -12.24 -4.17
C MET A 38 -12.06 -11.55 -2.98
N LEU A 39 -10.73 -11.53 -2.92
CA LEU A 39 -9.99 -10.92 -1.81
C LEU A 39 -9.25 -9.65 -2.21
N GLY A 40 -8.69 -9.62 -3.42
CA GLY A 40 -7.92 -8.47 -3.93
C GLY A 40 -8.78 -7.24 -4.18
N ILE A 41 -9.96 -7.40 -4.81
CA ILE A 41 -10.86 -6.25 -5.03
C ILE A 41 -11.36 -5.67 -3.70
N PRO A 42 -11.91 -6.46 -2.76
CA PRO A 42 -12.33 -5.91 -1.47
C PRO A 42 -11.18 -5.31 -0.66
N ALA A 43 -9.99 -5.92 -0.71
CA ALA A 43 -8.80 -5.36 -0.07
C ALA A 43 -8.41 -4.00 -0.66
N TRP A 44 -8.47 -3.85 -1.99
CA TRP A 44 -8.20 -2.58 -2.65
C TRP A 44 -9.22 -1.51 -2.26
N LEU A 45 -10.51 -1.82 -2.33
CA LEU A 45 -11.60 -0.92 -1.90
C LEU A 45 -11.44 -0.50 -0.43
N PHE A 46 -11.06 -1.44 0.45
CA PHE A 46 -10.80 -1.15 1.85
C PHE A 46 -9.64 -0.17 2.04
N LEU A 47 -8.52 -0.38 1.34
CA LEU A 47 -7.36 0.50 1.45
C LEU A 47 -7.62 1.90 0.89
N GLU A 48 -8.37 1.99 -0.21
CA GLU A 48 -8.79 3.27 -0.79
C GLU A 48 -9.70 4.02 0.19
N TRP A 49 -10.75 3.36 0.69
CA TRP A 49 -11.65 3.91 1.68
C TRP A 49 -10.91 4.35 2.95
N LEU A 50 -10.00 3.52 3.46
CA LEU A 50 -9.21 3.83 4.65
C LEU A 50 -8.33 5.07 4.41
N GLY A 51 -7.67 5.16 3.24
CA GLY A 51 -6.88 6.31 2.85
C GLY A 51 -7.71 7.60 2.83
N GLU A 52 -8.89 7.54 2.21
CA GLU A 52 -9.81 8.67 2.12
C GLU A 52 -10.32 9.10 3.50
N VAL A 53 -10.84 8.18 4.31
CA VAL A 53 -11.35 8.50 5.65
C VAL A 53 -10.28 9.12 6.53
N THR A 54 -9.03 8.64 6.44
CA THR A 54 -7.96 9.12 7.32
C THR A 54 -7.42 10.48 6.87
N LEU A 55 -7.10 10.63 5.57
CA LEU A 55 -6.44 11.83 5.03
C LEU A 55 -7.42 12.95 4.65
N SER A 56 -8.64 12.62 4.26
CA SER A 56 -9.71 13.59 3.96
C SER A 56 -10.62 13.89 5.14
N SER A 57 -10.29 13.40 6.35
CA SER A 57 -11.05 13.72 7.56
C SER A 57 -11.09 15.24 7.82
N THR A 58 -12.23 15.73 8.30
CA THR A 58 -12.41 17.13 8.74
C THR A 58 -11.42 17.52 9.84
N PHE A 59 -11.00 16.56 10.68
CA PHE A 59 -9.94 16.76 11.67
C PHE A 59 -8.60 17.12 11.03
N PHE A 60 -8.22 16.46 9.94
CA PHE A 60 -6.95 16.69 9.26
C PHE A 60 -6.99 17.94 8.38
N GLN A 61 -8.12 18.20 7.74
CA GLN A 61 -8.31 19.36 6.86
C GLN A 61 -8.35 20.70 7.63
N ASN A 62 -8.89 20.72 8.85
CA ASN A 62 -9.00 21.93 9.69
C ASN A 62 -7.68 22.35 10.38
N ARG A 63 -6.54 21.73 10.05
CA ARG A 63 -5.24 22.03 10.66
C ARG A 63 -4.33 22.86 9.74
N SER A 64 -3.44 23.64 10.36
CA SER A 64 -2.46 24.45 9.62
C SER A 64 -1.51 23.57 8.81
N ARG A 65 -0.95 24.13 7.72
CA ARG A 65 -0.12 23.40 6.76
C ARG A 65 1.04 22.63 7.41
N SER A 66 1.69 23.22 8.42
CA SER A 66 2.80 22.59 9.13
C SER A 66 2.35 21.41 10.00
N VAL A 67 1.22 21.55 10.69
CA VAL A 67 0.65 20.47 11.52
C VAL A 67 0.18 19.30 10.65
N ARG A 68 -0.40 19.58 9.48
CA ARG A 68 -0.73 18.56 8.48
C ARG A 68 0.49 17.78 8.01
N ILE A 69 1.63 18.44 7.79
CA ILE A 69 2.86 17.71 7.39
C ILE A 69 3.36 16.85 8.54
N MET A 70 3.39 17.40 9.76
CA MET A 70 3.89 16.71 10.95
C MET A 70 3.05 15.49 11.34
N LEU A 71 1.73 15.55 11.16
CA LEU A 71 0.82 14.43 11.39
C LEU A 71 0.68 13.52 10.16
N GLY A 72 0.75 14.10 8.96
CA GLY A 72 0.57 13.38 7.70
C GLY A 72 1.66 12.36 7.43
N VAL A 73 2.92 12.70 7.70
CA VAL A 73 4.03 11.75 7.50
C VAL A 73 3.86 10.49 8.36
N PRO A 74 3.64 10.58 9.69
CA PRO A 74 3.33 9.40 10.52
C PRO A 74 2.10 8.61 10.06
N ILE A 75 1.02 9.30 9.69
CA ILE A 75 -0.23 8.65 9.24
C ILE A 75 0.03 7.87 7.94
N VAL A 76 0.76 8.43 6.99
CA VAL A 76 1.09 7.75 5.73
C VAL A 76 1.97 6.53 5.99
N ILE A 77 2.91 6.59 6.94
CA ILE A 77 3.72 5.42 7.34
C ILE A 77 2.83 4.33 7.93
N LEU A 78 1.90 4.69 8.81
CA LEU A 78 0.93 3.76 9.40
C LEU A 78 0.02 3.12 8.34
N LEU A 79 -0.56 3.93 7.45
CA LEU A 79 -1.39 3.46 6.33
C LEU A 79 -0.58 2.55 5.39
N GLY A 80 0.69 2.89 5.14
CA GLY A 80 1.62 2.04 4.44
C GLY A 80 1.73 0.68 5.11
N GLY A 81 2.02 0.64 6.42
CA GLY A 81 2.07 -0.61 7.19
C GLY A 81 0.79 -1.44 7.12
N VAL A 82 -0.38 -0.81 7.22
CA VAL A 82 -1.68 -1.48 7.05
C VAL A 82 -1.81 -2.08 5.65
N ALA A 83 -1.43 -1.33 4.61
CA ALA A 83 -1.43 -1.82 3.24
C ALA A 83 -0.52 -3.05 3.08
N LEU A 84 0.69 -3.03 3.66
CA LEU A 84 1.60 -4.19 3.61
C LEU A 84 0.96 -5.43 4.26
N LEU A 85 0.28 -5.27 5.41
CA LEU A 85 -0.42 -6.36 6.10
C LEU A 85 -1.56 -6.93 5.27
N VAL A 86 -2.40 -6.06 4.71
CA VAL A 86 -3.54 -6.46 3.86
C VAL A 86 -3.04 -7.19 2.62
N ILE A 87 -2.00 -6.68 1.95
CA ILE A 87 -1.44 -7.33 0.77
C ILE A 87 -0.79 -8.67 1.13
N SER A 88 -0.07 -8.75 2.25
CA SER A 88 0.52 -10.00 2.74
C SER A 88 -0.56 -11.06 3.01
N PHE A 89 -1.67 -10.67 3.62
CA PHE A 89 -2.82 -11.52 3.87
C PHE A 89 -3.43 -12.05 2.56
N VAL A 90 -3.75 -11.15 1.62
CA VAL A 90 -4.30 -11.52 0.30
C VAL A 90 -3.36 -12.48 -0.43
N ARG A 91 -2.05 -12.18 -0.43
CA ARG A 91 -1.03 -13.02 -1.07
C ARG A 91 -0.94 -14.40 -0.43
N HIS A 92 -1.03 -14.50 0.90
CA HIS A 92 -1.02 -15.77 1.61
C HIS A 92 -2.18 -16.68 1.17
N PHE A 93 -3.39 -16.11 1.06
CA PHE A 93 -4.56 -16.86 0.60
C PHE A 93 -4.49 -17.26 -0.87
N ILE A 94 -4.01 -16.37 -1.75
CA ILE A 94 -3.83 -16.70 -3.18
C ILE A 94 -2.82 -17.84 -3.33
N ASN A 95 -1.70 -17.80 -2.60
CA ASN A 95 -0.69 -18.86 -2.65
C ASN A 95 -1.18 -20.18 -2.06
N TYR A 96 -2.05 -20.14 -1.06
CA TYR A 96 -2.70 -21.32 -0.51
C TYR A 96 -3.69 -21.95 -1.49
N ALA A 97 -4.53 -21.14 -2.13
CA ALA A 97 -5.51 -21.59 -3.13
C ALA A 97 -4.88 -21.95 -4.49
N GLY A 98 -3.67 -21.44 -4.75
CA GLY A 98 -2.93 -21.63 -6.00
C GLY A 98 -2.03 -22.87 -6.05
N ARG A 99 -1.79 -23.51 -4.90
CA ARG A 99 -1.19 -24.85 -4.81
C ARG A 99 -2.22 -25.93 -5.16
#